data_AF-A0A5R9PCF2-F1
#
_entry.id   AF-A0A5R9PCF2-F1
#
_cell.length_a   1.000
_cell.length_b   1.000
_cell.length_c   1.000
_cell.angle_alpha   90.00
_cell.angle_beta   90.00
_cell.angle_gamma   90.00
#
_symmetry.space_group_name_H-M   'P 1'
#
loop_
_entity.id
_entity.type
_entity.pdbx_description
1 polymer ?
#
loop_
_entity_poly.entity_id
_entity_poly.type
_entity_poly.pdbx_seq_one_letter_code
_entity_poly.pdbx_strand_id
1 'polypeptide(L)'
;MPQPTLHLVDASLYVFRAWHSMPDEFHDADGWPTNAVHGFARFLLELLERERPGHVVVAFDEALDSCFRNAIYPAYKANRDPAPPELRRQFAWCKALCQSLGLATLAHADYEADDLIGSAVHRARAQGFRSVIVSADKDLSQLLHDFDEQYDFAKGQRWGADGVKARHGVHAHQIADYLALTGDAVDNIPGVTGIGPKSAAVLLAHFQSLDALLERIDEVPFLRLRGAATLATRLREQREHALLWRQLTTIALDAPLPEHGFARGRGDADELAALADWVKFGPMTRKRLIDAAGL
;
A
#
# COMPACT_ATOMS: atom_id res chain seq x y z
N MET A 1 -10.46 -27.79 2.80
CA MET A 1 -11.30 -26.64 3.19
C MET A 1 -10.80 -25.43 2.41
N PRO A 2 -11.66 -24.47 2.00
CA PRO A 2 -11.17 -23.25 1.39
C PRO A 2 -10.19 -22.56 2.36
N GLN A 3 -9.06 -22.10 1.83
CA GLN A 3 -8.06 -21.36 2.59
C GLN A 3 -8.70 -20.07 3.15
N PRO A 4 -8.53 -19.74 4.43
CA PRO A 4 -9.09 -18.51 4.97
C PRO A 4 -8.44 -17.29 4.28
N THR A 5 -9.23 -16.24 4.07
CA THR A 5 -8.79 -15.02 3.37
C THR A 5 -8.70 -13.86 4.35
N LEU A 6 -7.57 -13.15 4.32
CA LEU A 6 -7.38 -11.86 4.98
C LEU A 6 -7.43 -10.75 3.94
N HIS A 7 -8.36 -9.81 4.10
CA HIS A 7 -8.40 -8.58 3.30
C HIS A 7 -7.57 -7.49 3.98
N LEU A 8 -6.59 -6.94 3.28
CA LEU A 8 -5.73 -5.86 3.78
C LEU A 8 -6.00 -4.59 2.98
N VAL A 9 -6.52 -3.57 3.62
CA VAL A 9 -6.90 -2.31 2.95
C VAL A 9 -5.83 -1.27 3.19
N ASP A 10 -5.22 -0.80 2.11
CA ASP A 10 -4.42 0.43 2.09
C ASP A 10 -5.39 1.63 2.13
N ALA A 11 -5.67 2.14 3.33
CA ALA A 11 -6.67 3.19 3.50
C ALA A 11 -6.19 4.52 2.95
N SER A 12 -4.89 4.81 3.08
CA SER A 12 -4.28 6.07 2.66
C SER A 12 -4.63 6.39 1.22
N LEU A 13 -4.46 5.42 0.32
CA LEU A 13 -4.81 5.58 -1.10
C LEU A 13 -6.27 6.02 -1.31
N TYR A 14 -7.22 5.43 -0.59
CA TYR A 14 -8.64 5.77 -0.73
C TYR A 14 -9.04 7.08 -0.02
N VAL A 15 -8.39 7.42 1.09
CA VAL A 15 -8.59 8.71 1.78
C VAL A 15 -8.07 9.85 0.90
N PHE A 16 -6.85 9.76 0.37
CA PHE A 16 -6.31 10.76 -0.58
C PHE A 16 -7.15 10.87 -1.84
N ARG A 17 -7.60 9.74 -2.41
CA ARG A 17 -8.50 9.76 -3.57
C ARG A 17 -9.79 10.51 -3.23
N ALA A 18 -10.40 10.23 -2.08
CA ALA A 18 -11.62 10.90 -1.66
C ALA A 18 -11.40 12.41 -1.43
N TRP A 19 -10.30 12.80 -0.79
CA TRP A 19 -9.91 14.21 -0.56
C TRP A 19 -9.86 15.02 -1.86
N HIS A 20 -9.26 14.47 -2.93
CA HIS A 20 -9.12 15.18 -4.21
C HIS A 20 -10.33 15.07 -5.14
N SER A 21 -11.19 14.05 -4.98
CA SER A 21 -12.31 13.81 -5.91
C SER A 21 -13.68 14.21 -5.37
N MET A 22 -13.84 14.31 -4.06
CA MET A 22 -15.11 14.68 -3.43
C MET A 22 -15.27 16.19 -3.36
N PRO A 23 -16.47 16.74 -3.66
CA PRO A 23 -16.76 18.16 -3.49
C PRO A 23 -16.50 18.63 -2.06
N ASP A 24 -16.02 19.86 -1.92
CA ASP A 24 -15.84 20.55 -0.63
C ASP A 24 -17.18 21.11 -0.10
N GLU A 25 -18.19 20.24 -0.03
CA GLU A 25 -19.54 20.58 0.44
C GLU A 25 -19.83 19.93 1.80
N PHE A 26 -19.07 18.89 2.16
CA PHE A 26 -19.27 18.13 3.38
C PHE A 26 -18.49 18.75 4.53
N HIS A 27 -19.19 19.20 5.57
CA HIS A 27 -18.59 19.82 6.74
C HIS A 27 -19.16 19.25 8.04
N ASP A 28 -18.31 19.05 9.04
CA ASP A 28 -18.72 18.60 10.37
C ASP A 28 -19.51 19.68 11.14
N ALA A 29 -19.87 19.38 12.39
CA ALA A 29 -20.61 20.29 13.27
C ALA A 29 -19.89 21.65 13.47
N ASP A 30 -18.56 21.66 13.43
CA ASP A 30 -17.73 22.85 13.63
C ASP A 30 -17.38 23.57 12.32
N GLY A 31 -17.87 23.07 11.19
CA GLY A 31 -17.60 23.64 9.87
C GLY A 31 -16.29 23.19 9.24
N TRP A 32 -15.66 22.11 9.72
CA TRP A 32 -14.45 21.55 9.11
C TRP A 32 -14.79 20.57 8.00
N PRO A 33 -13.99 20.49 6.92
CA PRO A 33 -14.26 19.61 5.80
C PRO A 33 -14.22 18.13 6.22
N THR A 34 -15.14 17.35 5.66
CA THR A 34 -15.32 15.91 5.88
C THR A 34 -15.47 15.12 4.57
N ASN A 35 -15.21 15.77 3.43
CA ASN A 35 -15.35 15.20 2.09
C ASN A 35 -14.60 13.87 1.90
N ALA A 36 -13.38 13.75 2.43
CA ALA A 36 -12.60 12.52 2.40
C ALA A 36 -13.24 11.41 3.26
N VAL A 37 -13.77 11.75 4.45
CA VAL A 37 -14.48 10.80 5.32
C VAL A 37 -15.72 10.22 4.61
N HIS A 38 -16.49 11.08 3.94
CA HIS A 38 -17.67 10.65 3.17
C HIS A 38 -17.29 9.77 1.98
N GLY A 39 -16.25 10.13 1.23
CA GLY A 39 -15.79 9.31 0.10
C GLY A 39 -15.19 7.97 0.54
N PHE A 40 -14.42 7.97 1.63
CA PHE A 40 -13.84 6.76 2.22
C PHE A 40 -14.92 5.83 2.77
N ALA A 41 -15.92 6.35 3.50
CA ALA A 41 -17.04 5.56 4.01
C ALA A 41 -17.81 4.85 2.88
N ARG A 42 -18.03 5.53 1.75
CA ARG A 42 -18.66 4.91 0.57
C ARG A 42 -17.86 3.74 0.04
N PHE A 43 -16.55 3.95 -0.18
CA PHE A 43 -15.63 2.89 -0.59
C PHE A 43 -15.65 1.70 0.37
N LEU A 44 -15.50 1.97 1.67
CA LEU A 44 -15.41 0.94 2.70
C LEU A 44 -16.69 0.10 2.75
N LEU A 45 -17.86 0.75 2.73
CA LEU A 45 -19.15 0.06 2.70
C LEU A 45 -19.30 -0.82 1.47
N GLU A 46 -18.98 -0.29 0.27
CA GLU A 46 -19.04 -1.07 -0.97
C GLU A 46 -18.10 -2.28 -0.94
N LEU A 47 -16.89 -2.11 -0.38
CA LEU A 47 -15.95 -3.21 -0.20
C LEU A 47 -16.51 -4.27 0.75
N LEU A 48 -17.01 -3.88 1.92
CA LEU A 48 -17.54 -4.80 2.92
C LEU A 48 -18.79 -5.55 2.43
N GLU A 49 -19.65 -4.89 1.65
CA GLU A 49 -20.86 -5.49 1.07
C GLU A 49 -20.54 -6.49 -0.04
N ARG A 50 -19.54 -6.17 -0.89
CA ARG A 50 -19.13 -6.98 -2.03
C ARG A 50 -18.29 -8.18 -1.61
N GLU A 51 -17.29 -7.96 -0.75
CA GLU A 51 -16.33 -9.00 -0.37
C GLU A 51 -16.76 -9.79 0.86
N ARG A 52 -17.61 -9.21 1.72
CA ARG A 52 -18.09 -9.79 2.98
C ARG A 52 -16.96 -10.47 3.78
N PRO A 53 -15.87 -9.75 4.08
CA PRO A 53 -14.69 -10.37 4.69
C PRO A 53 -14.98 -10.82 6.12
N GLY A 54 -14.56 -12.04 6.44
CA GLY A 54 -14.52 -12.54 7.83
C GLY A 54 -13.27 -12.07 8.58
N HIS A 55 -12.19 -11.79 7.85
CA HIS A 55 -10.96 -11.19 8.40
C HIS A 55 -10.55 -10.01 7.53
N VAL A 56 -10.38 -8.85 8.16
CA VAL A 56 -10.04 -7.60 7.48
C VAL A 56 -9.22 -6.72 8.40
N VAL A 57 -8.23 -6.07 7.82
CA VAL A 57 -7.41 -5.07 8.49
C VAL A 57 -7.23 -3.85 7.59
N VAL A 58 -7.28 -2.67 8.19
CA VAL A 58 -7.22 -1.39 7.48
C VAL A 58 -5.98 -0.63 7.95
N ALA A 59 -5.00 -0.44 7.07
CA ALA A 59 -3.74 0.24 7.38
C ALA A 59 -3.81 1.72 6.96
N PHE A 60 -3.33 2.60 7.84
CA PHE A 60 -3.28 4.04 7.65
C PHE A 60 -1.84 4.55 7.80
N ASP A 61 -1.45 5.52 6.97
CA ASP A 61 -0.22 6.28 7.19
C ASP A 61 -0.44 7.32 8.30
N GLU A 62 0.17 7.06 9.46
CA GLU A 62 0.35 8.08 10.50
C GLU A 62 1.73 8.75 10.41
N ALA A 63 2.70 8.08 9.78
CA ALA A 63 4.03 8.57 9.43
C ALA A 63 4.01 9.60 8.28
N LEU A 64 3.03 10.51 8.26
CA LEU A 64 2.78 11.43 7.14
C LEU A 64 3.92 12.44 6.90
N ASP A 65 4.75 12.71 7.91
CA ASP A 65 5.85 13.67 7.83
C ASP A 65 7.23 13.00 7.71
N SER A 66 7.40 11.83 8.30
CA SER A 66 8.65 11.09 8.30
C SER A 66 8.39 9.64 8.72
N CYS A 67 9.06 8.69 8.08
CA CYS A 67 9.11 7.29 8.45
C CYS A 67 10.56 6.83 8.61
N PHE A 68 10.80 5.56 8.93
CA PHE A 68 12.15 5.01 9.09
C PHE A 68 13.02 5.16 7.82
N ARG A 69 12.40 5.23 6.63
CA ARG A 69 13.10 5.47 5.37
C ARG A 69 13.76 6.85 5.31
N ASN A 70 13.19 7.88 5.96
CA ASN A 70 13.81 9.21 6.02
C ASN A 70 15.12 9.22 6.82
N ALA A 71 15.28 8.31 7.79
CA ALA A 71 16.55 8.13 8.50
C ALA A 71 17.63 7.49 7.62
N ILE A 72 17.23 6.70 6.62
CA ILE A 72 18.11 6.04 5.64
C ILE A 72 18.45 7.01 4.50
N TYR A 73 17.44 7.72 3.97
CA TYR A 73 17.57 8.65 2.86
C TYR A 73 16.67 9.88 3.08
N PRO A 74 17.22 11.02 3.54
CA PRO A 74 16.41 12.20 3.90
C PRO A 74 15.56 12.77 2.77
N ALA A 75 15.93 12.55 1.50
CA ALA A 75 15.15 13.04 0.36
C ALA A 75 13.98 12.11 -0.01
N TYR A 76 13.81 10.97 0.65
CA TYR A 76 12.69 10.05 0.43
C TYR A 76 11.35 10.79 0.61
N LYS A 77 10.48 10.75 -0.41
CA LYS A 77 9.19 11.48 -0.48
C LYS A 77 9.28 12.99 -0.25
N ALA A 78 10.47 13.60 -0.31
CA ALA A 78 10.68 15.04 -0.05
C ALA A 78 10.07 15.97 -1.12
N ASN A 79 9.60 15.40 -2.23
CA ASN A 79 8.84 16.09 -3.27
C ASN A 79 7.33 16.15 -3.00
N ARG A 80 6.85 15.58 -1.89
CA ARG A 80 5.43 15.63 -1.49
C ARG A 80 5.19 16.82 -0.57
N ASP A 81 4.11 17.55 -0.82
CA ASP A 81 3.67 18.61 0.09
C ASP A 81 3.18 17.99 1.41
N PRO A 82 3.43 18.64 2.56
CA PRO A 82 2.90 18.18 3.85
C PRO A 82 1.37 18.09 3.81
N ALA A 83 0.82 17.03 4.38
CA ALA A 83 -0.63 16.89 4.49
C ALA A 83 -1.23 18.06 5.29
N PRO A 84 -2.22 18.80 4.75
CA PRO A 84 -2.82 19.92 5.44
C PRO A 84 -3.57 19.46 6.71
N PRO A 85 -3.70 20.31 7.75
CA PRO A 85 -4.35 19.94 9.01
C PRO A 85 -5.76 19.35 8.84
N GLU A 86 -6.52 19.86 7.87
CA GLU A 86 -7.84 19.38 7.48
C GLU A 86 -7.80 17.91 7.07
N LEU A 87 -6.83 17.53 6.24
CA LEU A 87 -6.67 16.16 5.77
C LEU A 87 -6.26 15.23 6.92
N ARG A 88 -5.33 15.66 7.77
CA ARG A 88 -4.91 14.88 8.95
C ARG A 88 -6.09 14.58 9.88
N ARG A 89 -6.95 15.56 10.11
CA ARG A 89 -8.18 15.36 10.89
C ARG A 89 -9.09 14.33 10.22
N GLN A 90 -9.23 14.36 8.90
CA GLN A 90 -10.04 13.38 8.18
C GLN A 90 -9.44 11.96 8.19
N PHE A 91 -8.12 11.80 8.19
CA PHE A 91 -7.47 10.51 8.44
C PHE A 91 -7.87 9.93 9.81
N ALA A 92 -7.83 10.75 10.87
CA ALA A 92 -8.25 10.34 12.20
C ALA A 92 -9.74 9.89 12.22
N TRP A 93 -10.63 10.62 11.53
CA TRP A 93 -12.03 10.22 11.42
C TRP A 93 -12.25 8.95 10.61
N CYS A 94 -11.48 8.72 9.54
CA CYS A 94 -11.55 7.48 8.77
C CYS A 94 -11.11 6.27 9.61
N LYS A 95 -10.08 6.44 10.45
CA LYS A 95 -9.63 5.42 11.40
C LYS A 95 -10.70 5.13 12.46
N ALA A 96 -11.28 6.18 13.07
CA ALA A 96 -12.37 6.04 14.04
C ALA A 96 -13.61 5.36 13.43
N LEU A 97 -13.92 5.64 12.16
CA LEU A 97 -14.99 4.96 11.43
C LEU A 97 -14.71 3.45 11.31
N CYS A 98 -13.50 3.05 10.94
CA CYS A 98 -13.14 1.63 10.88
C CYS A 98 -13.27 0.95 12.24
N GLN A 99 -12.82 1.60 13.31
CA GLN A 99 -12.87 1.07 14.68
C GLN A 99 -14.32 0.89 15.17
N SER A 100 -15.16 1.90 14.98
CA SER A 100 -16.60 1.83 15.34
C SER A 100 -17.37 0.78 14.53
N LEU A 101 -16.88 0.40 13.34
CA LEU A 101 -17.40 -0.72 12.55
C LEU A 101 -16.88 -2.10 13.00
N GLY A 102 -16.03 -2.17 14.04
CA GLY A 102 -15.43 -3.41 14.52
C GLY A 102 -14.31 -3.95 13.63
N LEU A 103 -13.67 -3.09 12.81
CA LEU A 103 -12.55 -3.47 11.95
C LEU A 103 -11.22 -3.25 12.66
N ALA A 104 -10.28 -4.19 12.47
CA ALA A 104 -8.91 -3.99 12.92
C ALA A 104 -8.24 -2.85 12.11
N THR A 105 -7.57 -1.94 12.81
CA THR A 105 -6.83 -0.84 12.19
C THR A 105 -5.35 -0.93 12.53
N LEU A 106 -4.48 -0.71 11.54
CA LEU A 106 -3.04 -0.59 11.73
C LEU A 106 -2.59 0.83 11.43
N ALA A 107 -1.77 1.38 12.31
CA ALA A 107 -1.08 2.63 12.09
C ALA A 107 0.14 2.67 13.00
N HIS A 108 1.22 3.31 12.56
CA HIS A 108 2.46 3.41 13.31
C HIS A 108 3.17 4.73 12.99
N ALA A 109 3.90 5.27 13.96
CA ALA A 109 4.61 6.54 13.80
C ALA A 109 5.84 6.41 12.87
N ASP A 110 6.52 5.25 12.92
CA ASP A 110 7.76 5.03 12.17
C ASP A 110 7.60 4.21 10.88
N TYR A 111 6.48 3.49 10.70
CA TYR A 111 6.25 2.59 9.57
C TYR A 111 5.07 3.06 8.74
N GLU A 112 5.18 2.87 7.43
CA GLU A 112 4.13 3.25 6.47
C GLU A 112 3.05 2.15 6.40
N ALA A 113 1.88 2.50 5.84
CA ALA A 113 0.79 1.56 5.65
C ALA A 113 1.23 0.30 4.90
N ASP A 114 2.11 0.45 3.91
CA ASP A 114 2.65 -0.65 3.10
C ASP A 114 3.46 -1.65 3.94
N ASP A 115 4.25 -1.15 4.90
CA ASP A 115 5.04 -1.98 5.81
C ASP A 115 4.15 -2.73 6.81
N LEU A 116 3.09 -2.07 7.30
CA LEU A 116 2.10 -2.69 8.17
C LEU A 116 1.31 -3.77 7.41
N ILE A 117 0.98 -3.52 6.14
CA ILE A 117 0.36 -4.52 5.25
C ILE A 117 1.33 -5.67 4.99
N GLY A 118 2.58 -5.41 4.64
CA GLY A 118 3.61 -6.42 4.38
C GLY A 118 3.81 -7.34 5.58
N SER A 119 3.94 -6.75 6.76
CA SER A 119 4.08 -7.48 8.03
C SER A 119 2.83 -8.31 8.35
N ALA A 120 1.63 -7.77 8.10
CA ALA A 120 0.38 -8.48 8.32
C ALA A 120 0.20 -9.65 7.34
N VAL A 121 0.56 -9.47 6.06
CA VAL A 121 0.60 -10.54 5.05
C VAL A 121 1.56 -11.65 5.50
N HIS A 122 2.78 -11.30 5.91
CA HIS A 122 3.78 -12.26 6.36
C HIS A 122 3.28 -13.10 7.54
N ARG A 123 2.71 -12.43 8.56
CA ARG A 123 2.14 -13.08 9.75
C ARG A 123 0.96 -13.98 9.42
N ALA A 124 0.03 -13.50 8.58
CA ALA A 124 -1.17 -14.25 8.23
C ALA A 124 -0.85 -15.48 7.37
N ARG A 125 0.14 -15.38 6.47
CA ARG A 125 0.60 -16.49 5.64
C ARG A 125 1.15 -17.64 6.49
N ALA A 126 1.88 -17.35 7.56
CA ALA A 126 2.34 -18.36 8.52
C ALA A 126 1.18 -19.10 9.23
N GLN A 127 -0.01 -18.50 9.28
CA GLN A 127 -1.23 -19.07 9.84
C GLN A 127 -2.13 -19.72 8.76
N GLY A 128 -1.64 -19.83 7.53
CA GLY A 128 -2.35 -20.46 6.41
C GLY A 128 -3.37 -19.57 5.72
N PHE A 129 -3.38 -18.26 5.97
CA PHE A 129 -4.25 -17.33 5.21
C PHE A 129 -3.70 -17.06 3.81
N ARG A 130 -4.61 -16.86 2.85
CA ARG A 130 -4.31 -16.11 1.63
C ARG A 130 -4.63 -14.63 1.84
N SER A 131 -3.92 -13.76 1.16
CA SER A 131 -4.10 -12.31 1.26
C SER A 131 -4.85 -11.76 0.05
N VAL A 132 -5.75 -10.82 0.29
CA VAL A 132 -6.32 -9.92 -0.72
C VAL A 132 -5.92 -8.50 -0.32
N ILE A 133 -4.90 -7.96 -0.99
CA ILE A 133 -4.40 -6.61 -0.76
C ILE A 133 -5.24 -5.64 -1.60
N VAL A 134 -6.07 -4.83 -0.95
CA VAL A 134 -6.96 -3.86 -1.58
C VAL A 134 -6.19 -2.55 -1.74
N SER A 135 -5.37 -2.47 -2.80
CA SER A 135 -4.62 -1.27 -3.19
C SER A 135 -4.34 -1.30 -4.70
N ALA A 136 -4.18 -0.13 -5.30
CA ALA A 136 -3.66 0.02 -6.66
C ALA A 136 -2.14 0.29 -6.69
N ASP A 137 -1.49 0.39 -5.53
CA ASP A 137 -0.06 0.67 -5.45
C ASP A 137 0.76 -0.52 -5.97
N LYS A 138 1.63 -0.25 -6.95
CA LYS A 138 2.47 -1.27 -7.56
C LYS A 138 3.48 -1.85 -6.57
N ASP A 139 3.85 -1.11 -5.53
CA ASP A 139 4.91 -1.49 -4.60
C ASP A 139 4.49 -2.72 -3.77
N LEU A 140 3.21 -2.78 -3.43
CA LEU A 140 2.58 -3.92 -2.74
C LEU A 140 2.55 -5.21 -3.57
N SER A 141 2.73 -5.13 -4.90
CA SER A 141 2.84 -6.33 -5.73
C SER A 141 4.06 -7.19 -5.38
N GLN A 142 5.05 -6.64 -4.66
CA GLN A 142 6.20 -7.42 -4.18
C GLN A 142 5.82 -8.49 -3.14
N LEU A 143 4.67 -8.32 -2.48
CA LEU A 143 4.20 -9.20 -1.42
C LEU A 143 3.45 -10.44 -1.93
N LEU A 144 3.09 -10.47 -3.22
CA LEU A 144 2.20 -11.49 -3.79
C LEU A 144 2.92 -12.83 -3.97
N HIS A 145 2.35 -13.88 -3.36
CA HIS A 145 2.68 -15.28 -3.61
C HIS A 145 1.51 -15.98 -4.35
N ASP A 146 1.60 -17.29 -4.57
CA ASP A 146 0.70 -18.08 -5.43
C ASP A 146 -0.80 -17.84 -5.18
N PHE A 147 -1.23 -17.85 -3.91
CA PHE A 147 -2.65 -17.70 -3.55
C PHE A 147 -3.03 -16.28 -3.19
N ASP A 148 -2.10 -15.34 -3.22
CA ASP A 148 -2.38 -13.95 -2.89
C ASP A 148 -2.95 -13.21 -4.10
N GLU A 149 -3.69 -12.15 -3.84
CA GLU A 149 -4.25 -11.29 -4.86
C GLU A 149 -4.10 -9.84 -4.44
N GLN A 150 -3.81 -8.98 -5.40
CA GLN A 150 -3.97 -7.55 -5.26
C GLN A 150 -5.20 -7.09 -6.04
N TYR A 151 -5.95 -6.17 -5.44
CA TYR A 151 -7.25 -5.70 -5.91
C TYR A 151 -7.30 -4.17 -5.98
N ASP A 152 -7.21 -3.62 -7.19
CA ASP A 152 -7.58 -2.24 -7.49
C ASP A 152 -9.12 -2.15 -7.48
N PHE A 153 -9.66 -1.80 -6.32
CA PHE A 153 -11.11 -1.70 -6.10
C PHE A 153 -11.75 -0.66 -7.04
N ALA A 154 -11.05 0.45 -7.28
CA ALA A 154 -11.53 1.56 -8.09
C ALA A 154 -11.83 1.14 -9.53
N LYS A 155 -10.95 0.30 -10.11
CA LYS A 155 -11.06 -0.18 -11.48
C LYS A 155 -11.69 -1.57 -11.60
N GLY A 156 -11.99 -2.23 -10.48
CA GLY A 156 -12.49 -3.60 -10.47
C GLY A 156 -11.45 -4.62 -10.95
N GLN A 157 -10.16 -4.30 -10.89
CA GLN A 157 -9.08 -5.13 -11.45
C GLN A 157 -8.37 -5.94 -10.37
N ARG A 158 -8.10 -7.21 -10.68
CA ARG A 158 -7.43 -8.14 -9.77
C ARG A 158 -6.27 -8.84 -10.46
N TRP A 159 -5.22 -9.14 -9.70
CA TRP A 159 -4.10 -9.93 -10.17
C TRP A 159 -3.41 -10.67 -9.03
N GLY A 160 -2.98 -11.90 -9.29
CA GLY A 160 -2.05 -12.63 -8.42
C GLY A 160 -0.60 -12.45 -8.86
N ALA A 161 0.31 -13.24 -8.26
CA ALA A 161 1.75 -13.19 -8.55
C ALA A 161 2.07 -13.33 -10.06
N ASP A 162 1.38 -14.21 -10.79
CA ASP A 162 1.57 -14.38 -12.24
C ASP A 162 1.19 -13.14 -13.05
N GLY A 163 0.19 -12.39 -12.58
CA GLY A 163 -0.26 -11.16 -13.22
C GLY A 163 0.75 -10.01 -13.10
N VAL A 164 1.66 -10.06 -12.11
CA VAL A 164 2.70 -9.03 -11.92
C VAL A 164 3.64 -8.99 -13.11
N LYS A 165 4.06 -10.15 -13.63
CA LYS A 165 4.95 -10.24 -14.80
C LYS A 165 4.32 -9.65 -16.05
N ALA A 166 3.03 -9.88 -16.26
CA ALA A 166 2.31 -9.27 -17.39
C ALA A 166 2.22 -7.74 -17.28
N ARG A 167 2.12 -7.21 -16.05
CA ARG A 167 1.98 -5.77 -15.76
C ARG A 167 3.31 -5.01 -15.78
N HIS A 168 4.35 -5.58 -15.16
CA HIS A 168 5.62 -4.88 -14.90
C HIS A 168 6.81 -5.46 -15.67
N GLY A 169 6.66 -6.63 -16.29
CA GLY A 169 7.76 -7.34 -16.96
C GLY A 169 8.67 -8.12 -16.02
N VAL A 170 8.41 -8.11 -14.72
CA VAL A 170 9.18 -8.79 -13.67
C VAL A 170 8.27 -9.59 -12.73
N HIS A 171 8.82 -10.60 -12.07
CA HIS A 171 8.08 -11.40 -11.09
C HIS A 171 7.82 -10.58 -9.81
N ALA A 172 6.80 -10.97 -9.02
CA ALA A 172 6.44 -10.31 -7.75
C ALA A 172 7.65 -10.08 -6.84
N HIS A 173 8.43 -11.12 -6.54
CA HIS A 173 9.64 -11.04 -5.70
C HIS A 173 10.74 -10.12 -6.26
N GLN A 174 10.63 -9.63 -7.50
CA GLN A 174 11.60 -8.75 -8.15
C GLN A 174 11.16 -7.28 -8.18
N ILE A 175 9.97 -6.95 -7.66
CA ILE A 175 9.42 -5.58 -7.75
C ILE A 175 10.31 -4.56 -7.03
N ALA A 176 10.81 -4.87 -5.83
CA ALA A 176 11.73 -3.98 -5.11
C ALA A 176 13.02 -3.72 -5.91
N ASP A 177 13.64 -4.79 -6.44
CA ASP A 177 14.83 -4.70 -7.30
C ASP A 177 14.55 -3.90 -8.59
N TYR A 178 13.37 -4.11 -9.18
CA TYR A 178 12.93 -3.41 -10.37
C TYR A 178 12.83 -1.90 -10.11
N LEU A 179 12.16 -1.49 -9.03
CA LEU A 179 12.04 -0.09 -8.64
C LEU A 179 13.39 0.51 -8.24
N ALA A 180 14.27 -0.27 -7.61
CA ALA A 180 15.63 0.16 -7.29
C ALA A 180 16.45 0.49 -8.53
N LEU A 181 16.25 -0.28 -9.61
CA LEU A 181 16.92 -0.06 -10.89
C LEU A 181 16.29 1.08 -11.69
N THR A 182 14.96 1.14 -11.75
CA THR A 182 14.24 2.12 -12.60
C THR A 182 14.04 3.47 -11.94
N GLY A 183 14.09 3.52 -10.62
CA GLY A 183 13.65 4.65 -9.81
C GLY A 183 12.13 4.65 -9.60
N ASP A 184 11.72 5.49 -8.65
CA ASP A 184 10.35 5.85 -8.37
C ASP A 184 10.24 7.36 -8.11
N ALA A 185 9.64 8.09 -9.06
CA ALA A 185 9.44 9.53 -8.94
C ALA A 185 8.43 9.91 -7.84
N VAL A 186 7.47 9.02 -7.52
CA VAL A 186 6.45 9.27 -6.48
C VAL A 186 7.08 9.29 -5.08
N ASP A 187 8.15 8.52 -4.92
CA ASP A 187 8.92 8.36 -3.67
C ASP A 187 10.26 9.10 -3.67
N ASN A 188 10.53 9.88 -4.72
CA ASN A 188 11.79 10.58 -4.94
C ASN A 188 13.02 9.65 -4.93
N ILE A 189 12.88 8.44 -5.49
CA ILE A 189 13.96 7.47 -5.69
C ILE A 189 14.49 7.60 -7.13
N PRO A 190 15.74 8.04 -7.34
CA PRO A 190 16.25 8.30 -8.69
C PRO A 190 16.47 7.04 -9.55
N GLY A 191 16.71 5.89 -8.92
CA GLY A 191 17.12 4.66 -9.61
C GLY A 191 18.57 4.70 -10.13
N VAL A 192 18.90 3.80 -11.05
CA VAL A 192 20.21 3.77 -11.71
C VAL A 192 20.14 4.48 -13.06
N THR A 193 21.02 5.45 -13.27
CA THR A 193 20.98 6.28 -14.49
C THR A 193 21.06 5.44 -15.76
N GLY A 194 20.11 5.63 -16.67
CA GLY A 194 20.06 4.94 -17.97
C GLY A 194 19.39 3.57 -17.93
N ILE A 195 18.99 3.08 -16.76
CA ILE A 195 18.19 1.85 -16.63
C ILE A 195 16.73 2.21 -16.49
N GLY A 196 15.98 2.08 -17.59
CA GLY A 196 14.52 2.20 -17.58
C GLY A 196 13.82 0.84 -17.47
N PRO A 197 12.47 0.83 -17.43
CA PRO A 197 11.64 -0.38 -17.30
C PRO A 197 12.06 -1.58 -18.14
N LYS A 198 12.30 -1.35 -19.45
CA LYS A 198 12.68 -2.42 -20.39
C LYS A 198 14.04 -3.03 -20.05
N SER A 199 15.02 -2.19 -19.72
CA SER A 199 16.37 -2.66 -19.39
C SER A 199 16.35 -3.41 -18.06
N ALA A 200 15.66 -2.89 -17.04
CA ALA A 200 15.50 -3.54 -15.75
C ALA A 200 14.84 -4.92 -15.89
N ALA A 201 13.75 -5.02 -16.67
CA ALA A 201 13.07 -6.29 -16.91
C ALA A 201 13.98 -7.32 -17.60
N VAL A 202 14.77 -6.92 -18.60
CA VAL A 202 15.73 -7.83 -19.27
C VAL A 202 16.83 -8.29 -18.30
N LEU A 203 17.37 -7.37 -17.49
CA LEU A 203 18.40 -7.69 -16.50
C LEU A 203 17.86 -8.65 -15.44
N LEU A 204 16.70 -8.36 -14.85
CA LEU A 204 16.08 -9.20 -13.82
C LEU A 204 15.56 -10.53 -14.37
N ALA A 205 15.13 -10.59 -15.63
CA ALA A 205 14.82 -11.86 -16.27
C ALA A 205 16.06 -12.74 -16.48
N HIS A 206 17.24 -12.15 -16.65
CA HIS A 206 18.49 -12.89 -16.83
C HIS A 206 19.14 -13.28 -15.49
N PHE A 207 19.32 -12.31 -14.60
CA PHE A 207 20.07 -12.48 -13.34
C PHE A 207 19.19 -12.89 -12.16
N GLN A 208 17.87 -12.81 -12.26
CA GLN A 208 16.87 -13.13 -11.23
C GLN A 208 16.81 -12.15 -10.04
N SER A 209 17.93 -11.55 -9.61
CA SER A 209 17.95 -10.57 -8.52
C SER A 209 18.98 -9.46 -8.75
N LEU A 210 18.86 -8.37 -7.98
CA LEU A 210 19.84 -7.31 -7.96
C LEU A 210 21.21 -7.80 -7.47
N ASP A 211 21.27 -8.65 -6.45
CA ASP A 211 22.55 -9.19 -5.94
C ASP A 211 23.28 -9.98 -7.02
N ALA A 212 22.58 -10.91 -7.69
CA ALA A 212 23.16 -11.71 -8.77
C ALA A 212 23.57 -10.86 -9.97
N LEU A 213 22.80 -9.81 -10.30
CA LEU A 213 23.18 -8.83 -11.31
C LEU A 213 24.48 -8.11 -10.93
N LEU A 214 24.60 -7.68 -9.67
CA LEU A 214 25.76 -6.92 -9.18
C LEU A 214 27.01 -7.79 -9.00
N GLU A 215 26.87 -9.09 -8.75
CA GLU A 215 27.97 -10.05 -8.71
C GLU A 215 28.49 -10.40 -10.12
N ARG A 216 27.59 -10.38 -11.11
CA ARG A 216 27.88 -10.82 -12.49
C ARG A 216 27.81 -9.66 -13.50
N ILE A 217 28.13 -8.44 -13.07
CA ILE A 217 28.05 -7.22 -13.92
C ILE A 217 28.88 -7.37 -15.21
N ASP A 218 29.98 -8.11 -15.16
CA ASP A 218 30.86 -8.32 -16.31
C ASP A 218 30.19 -9.11 -17.45
N GLU A 219 29.08 -9.79 -17.18
CA GLU A 219 28.27 -10.46 -18.21
C GLU A 219 27.31 -9.49 -18.94
N VAL A 220 26.95 -8.36 -18.30
CA VAL A 220 25.99 -7.39 -18.85
C VAL A 220 26.35 -6.92 -20.26
N PRO A 221 27.60 -6.54 -20.59
CA PRO A 221 27.97 -6.08 -21.94
C PRO A 221 27.68 -7.08 -23.06
N PHE A 222 27.56 -8.38 -22.75
CA PHE A 222 27.31 -9.44 -23.73
C PHE A 222 25.82 -9.73 -23.93
N LEU A 223 24.94 -9.14 -23.11
CA LEU A 223 23.51 -9.26 -23.28
C LEU A 223 23.05 -8.52 -24.55
N ARG A 224 21.97 -9.04 -25.16
CA ARG A 224 21.31 -8.40 -26.30
C ARG A 224 20.48 -7.19 -25.86
N LEU A 225 21.14 -6.17 -25.35
CA LEU A 225 20.55 -4.96 -24.79
C LEU A 225 21.28 -3.73 -25.35
N ARG A 226 20.51 -2.76 -25.86
CA ARG A 226 21.09 -1.53 -26.42
C ARG A 226 21.85 -0.76 -25.33
N GLY A 227 23.12 -0.48 -25.57
CA GLY A 227 23.97 0.24 -24.61
C GLY A 227 24.43 -0.61 -23.41
N ALA A 228 24.38 -1.94 -23.53
CA ALA A 228 24.75 -2.87 -22.46
C ALA A 228 26.10 -2.55 -21.78
N ALA A 229 27.14 -2.23 -22.55
CA ALA A 229 28.44 -1.86 -22.01
C ALA A 229 28.37 -0.60 -21.12
N THR A 230 27.62 0.42 -21.54
CA THR A 230 27.38 1.64 -20.74
C THR A 230 26.58 1.32 -19.48
N LEU A 231 25.56 0.47 -19.58
CA LEU A 231 24.78 0.05 -18.40
C LEU A 231 25.66 -0.69 -17.38
N ALA A 232 26.56 -1.57 -17.83
CA ALA A 232 27.52 -2.24 -16.96
C ALA A 232 28.40 -1.23 -16.22
N THR A 233 28.90 -0.19 -16.92
CA THR A 233 29.65 0.90 -16.27
C THR A 233 28.81 1.63 -15.24
N ARG A 234 27.56 2.00 -15.55
CA ARG A 234 26.66 2.69 -14.61
C ARG A 234 26.33 1.84 -13.39
N LEU A 235 26.11 0.54 -13.55
CA LEU A 235 25.87 -0.39 -12.45
C LEU A 235 27.09 -0.51 -11.53
N ARG A 236 28.32 -0.50 -12.07
CA ARG A 236 29.54 -0.48 -11.23
C ARG A 236 29.67 0.84 -10.47
N GLU A 237 29.47 1.97 -11.15
CA GLU A 237 29.57 3.31 -10.55
C GLU A 237 28.50 3.58 -9.49
N GLN A 238 27.29 3.04 -9.68
CA GLN A 238 26.12 3.30 -8.84
C GLN A 238 25.71 2.08 -8.00
N ARG A 239 26.64 1.13 -7.77
CA ARG A 239 26.38 -0.11 -7.02
C ARG A 239 25.74 0.16 -5.66
N GLU A 240 26.37 1.01 -4.86
CA GLU A 240 25.89 1.34 -3.50
C GLU A 240 24.55 2.08 -3.54
N HIS A 241 24.33 2.94 -4.54
CA HIS A 241 23.02 3.57 -4.74
C HIS A 241 21.94 2.55 -5.09
N ALA A 242 22.21 1.58 -5.97
CA ALA A 242 21.24 0.54 -6.31
C ALA A 242 20.84 -0.29 -5.09
N LEU A 243 21.81 -0.62 -4.22
CA LEU A 243 21.55 -1.32 -2.95
C LEU A 243 20.73 -0.46 -1.99
N LEU A 244 21.05 0.82 -1.86
CA LEU A 244 20.27 1.79 -1.08
C LEU A 244 18.83 1.92 -1.61
N TRP A 245 18.65 2.05 -2.93
CA TRP A 245 17.34 2.12 -3.54
C TRP A 245 16.53 0.86 -3.29
N ARG A 246 17.15 -0.32 -3.37
CA ARG A 246 16.48 -1.57 -3.00
C ARG A 246 16.05 -1.57 -1.54
N GLN A 247 16.88 -1.06 -0.63
CA GLN A 247 16.51 -0.94 0.78
C GLN A 247 15.28 -0.05 0.97
N LEU A 248 15.18 1.06 0.23
CA LEU A 248 14.01 1.95 0.30
C LEU A 248 12.76 1.34 -0.35
N THR A 249 12.89 0.64 -1.47
CA THR A 249 11.74 0.05 -2.20
C THR A 249 11.25 -1.27 -1.62
N THR A 250 12.03 -1.89 -0.72
CA THR A 250 11.63 -3.11 -0.01
C THR A 250 10.64 -2.77 1.09
N ILE A 251 9.50 -3.46 1.09
CA ILE A 251 8.49 -3.37 2.14
C ILE A 251 8.94 -4.18 3.36
N ALA A 252 8.87 -3.59 4.55
CA ALA A 252 9.19 -4.29 5.78
C ALA A 252 8.15 -5.38 6.10
N LEU A 253 8.63 -6.51 6.62
CA LEU A 253 7.79 -7.68 6.96
C LEU A 253 7.74 -7.95 8.47
N ASP A 254 8.36 -7.08 9.26
CA ASP A 254 8.58 -7.19 10.70
C ASP A 254 8.19 -5.91 11.46
N ALA A 255 7.39 -5.03 10.84
CA ALA A 255 6.81 -3.88 11.53
C ALA A 255 5.96 -4.35 12.73
N PRO A 256 5.96 -3.61 13.85
CA PRO A 256 5.16 -3.97 15.02
C PRO A 256 3.67 -4.06 14.70
N LEU A 257 3.05 -5.19 15.04
CA LEU A 257 1.62 -5.43 14.87
C LEU A 257 0.96 -5.74 16.22
N PRO A 258 -0.33 -5.40 16.40
CA PRO A 258 -1.09 -5.82 17.58
C PRO A 258 -1.12 -7.34 17.72
N GLU A 259 -1.06 -7.86 18.94
CA GLU A 259 -1.05 -9.31 19.22
C GLU A 259 -2.36 -10.01 18.81
N HIS A 260 -3.47 -9.27 18.79
CA HIS A 260 -4.77 -9.82 18.40
C HIS A 260 -4.85 -10.11 16.90
N GLY A 261 -5.69 -11.08 16.54
CA GLY A 261 -5.97 -11.44 15.15
C GLY A 261 -6.81 -10.39 14.42
N PHE A 262 -6.95 -10.55 13.10
CA PHE A 262 -7.69 -9.63 12.22
C PHE A 262 -9.13 -10.08 11.93
N ALA A 263 -9.72 -10.89 12.81
CA ALA A 263 -11.11 -11.29 12.69
C ALA A 263 -12.00 -10.05 12.86
N ARG A 264 -13.01 -9.92 12.01
CA ARG A 264 -13.97 -8.81 12.11
C ARG A 264 -14.78 -8.93 13.40
N GLY A 265 -14.82 -7.85 14.18
CA GLY A 265 -15.62 -7.74 15.39
C GLY A 265 -17.04 -7.25 15.10
N ARG A 266 -17.82 -7.11 16.18
CA ARG A 266 -19.07 -6.34 16.16
C ARG A 266 -18.72 -4.86 16.36
N GLY A 267 -19.39 -3.97 15.63
CA GLY A 267 -19.22 -2.54 15.82
C GLY A 267 -19.84 -2.04 17.12
N ASP A 268 -19.51 -0.80 17.47
CA ASP A 268 -20.05 -0.09 18.62
C ASP A 268 -21.14 0.88 18.15
N ALA A 269 -22.37 0.67 18.64
CA ALA A 269 -23.54 1.43 18.21
C ALA A 269 -23.48 2.91 18.61
N ASP A 270 -22.96 3.18 19.82
CA ASP A 270 -22.93 4.53 20.38
C ASP A 270 -21.82 5.34 19.73
N GLU A 271 -20.64 4.74 19.53
CA GLU A 271 -19.54 5.39 18.81
C GLU A 271 -19.91 5.66 17.34
N LEU A 272 -20.54 4.70 16.68
CA LEU A 272 -20.94 4.84 15.27
C LEU A 272 -22.02 5.92 15.11
N ALA A 273 -23.00 5.98 16.03
CA ALA A 273 -24.02 7.02 16.03
C ALA A 273 -23.42 8.41 16.28
N ALA A 274 -22.55 8.53 17.29
CA ALA A 274 -21.87 9.78 17.61
C ALA A 274 -21.00 10.28 16.44
N LEU A 275 -20.22 9.39 15.82
CA LEU A 275 -19.41 9.73 14.64
C LEU A 275 -20.30 10.15 13.48
N ALA A 276 -21.38 9.41 13.20
CA ALA A 276 -22.30 9.72 12.11
C ALA A 276 -23.03 11.06 12.30
N ASP A 277 -23.33 11.45 13.54
CA ASP A 277 -23.83 12.78 13.88
C ASP A 277 -22.75 13.84 13.63
N TRP A 278 -21.54 13.61 14.14
CA TRP A 278 -20.43 14.55 14.02
C TRP A 278 -20.10 14.90 12.56
N VAL A 279 -19.91 13.87 11.72
CA VAL A 279 -19.57 14.03 10.30
C VAL A 279 -20.79 14.23 9.40
N LYS A 280 -21.98 14.29 9.99
CA LYS A 280 -23.28 14.51 9.31
C LYS A 280 -23.56 13.52 8.18
N PHE A 281 -23.39 12.21 8.43
CA PHE A 281 -23.80 11.20 7.48
C PHE A 281 -25.31 11.22 7.24
N GLY A 282 -25.71 11.12 5.97
CA GLY A 282 -27.12 11.02 5.58
C GLY A 282 -27.76 9.69 6.01
N PRO A 283 -29.10 9.60 6.05
CA PRO A 283 -29.83 8.44 6.58
C PRO A 283 -29.48 7.10 5.89
N MET A 284 -29.26 7.13 4.57
CA MET A 284 -28.90 5.93 3.81
C MET A 284 -27.52 5.39 4.21
N THR A 285 -26.51 6.27 4.35
CA THR A 285 -25.16 5.87 4.77
C THR A 285 -25.19 5.32 6.19
N ARG A 286 -25.93 5.96 7.11
CA ARG A 286 -26.10 5.48 8.49
C ARG A 286 -26.65 4.07 8.55
N LYS A 287 -27.72 3.79 7.79
CA LYS A 287 -28.29 2.44 7.72
C LYS A 287 -27.26 1.41 7.26
N ARG A 288 -26.53 1.70 6.17
CA ARG A 288 -25.49 0.79 5.64
C ARG A 288 -24.35 0.57 6.65
N LEU A 289 -23.97 1.60 7.40
CA LEU A 289 -22.97 1.50 8.46
C LEU A 289 -23.42 0.59 9.61
N ILE A 290 -24.68 0.72 10.06
CA ILE A 290 -25.27 -0.15 11.09
C ILE A 290 -25.31 -1.60 10.60
N ASP A 291 -25.80 -1.83 9.38
CA ASP A 291 -25.83 -3.16 8.76
C ASP A 291 -24.42 -3.75 8.65
N ALA A 292 -23.42 -2.95 8.27
CA ALA A 292 -22.02 -3.36 8.23
C ALA A 292 -21.43 -3.60 9.63
N ALA A 293 -21.85 -2.88 10.66
CA ALA A 293 -21.38 -3.10 12.03
C ALA A 293 -21.94 -4.39 12.66
N GLY A 294 -22.94 -5.03 12.04
CA GLY A 294 -23.64 -6.18 12.62
C GLY A 294 -24.49 -5.80 13.83
N LEU A 295 -25.14 -4.63 13.75
CA LEU A 295 -25.95 -4.03 14.81
C LEU A 295 -27.44 -4.12 14.52
#